data_AF-A0A967E5B6-F1
#
_entry.id   AF-A0A967E5B6-F1
#
_cell.length_a   1.000
_cell.length_b   1.000
_cell.length_c   1.000
_cell.angle_alpha   90.00
_cell.angle_beta   90.00
_cell.angle_gamma   90.00
#
_symmetry.space_group_name_H-M   'P 1'
#
loop_
_entity.id
_entity.type
_entity.pdbx_description
1 polymer ?
#
loop_
_entity_poly.entity_id
_entity_poly.type
_entity_poly.pdbx_seq_one_letter_code
_entity_poly.pdbx_strand_id
1 'polypeptide(L)'
;MATMMTVTPDTELSLCLHNQRVVISPWGASLRRYFLMDDHGREIDLVWGYSGGSRKRGGQGDVLIPFPGRVANGRYSFEGQPFQLDCNDKEGPNAIHGFVRNLPWQVRDAQANGVTCEVRLDAETYA
;
A
#
# COMPACT_ATOMS: atom_id res chain seq x y z
N MET A 1 -18.71 -21.41 3.17
CA MET A 1 -17.37 -21.04 2.66
C MET A 1 -17.40 -19.56 2.36
N ALA A 2 -16.54 -18.75 2.97
CA ALA A 2 -16.42 -17.33 2.62
C ALA A 2 -15.74 -17.26 1.25
N THR A 3 -16.42 -16.68 0.27
CA THR A 3 -15.84 -16.42 -1.05
C THR A 3 -14.68 -15.44 -0.86
N MET A 4 -13.44 -15.89 -1.06
CA MET A 4 -12.28 -15.01 -1.04
C MET A 4 -12.41 -14.05 -2.22
N MET A 5 -12.45 -12.75 -1.94
CA MET A 5 -12.45 -11.72 -2.96
C MET A 5 -11.12 -11.77 -3.72
N THR A 6 -11.17 -11.90 -5.05
CA THR A 6 -9.97 -11.78 -5.89
C THR A 6 -9.49 -10.33 -5.85
N VAL A 7 -8.36 -10.08 -5.18
CA VAL A 7 -7.74 -8.76 -5.13
C VAL A 7 -6.99 -8.49 -6.43
N THR A 8 -7.34 -7.38 -7.07
CA THR A 8 -6.68 -6.85 -8.27
C THR A 8 -6.12 -5.46 -7.99
N PRO A 9 -5.24 -4.92 -8.85
CA PRO A 9 -4.81 -3.52 -8.76
C PRO A 9 -5.96 -2.51 -8.80
N ASP A 10 -7.14 -2.88 -9.33
CA ASP A 10 -8.31 -1.99 -9.41
C ASP A 10 -9.29 -2.17 -8.24
N THR A 11 -9.04 -3.12 -7.35
CA THR A 11 -9.90 -3.36 -6.18
C THR A 11 -9.84 -2.18 -5.22
N GLU A 12 -11.02 -1.71 -4.81
CA GLU A 12 -11.19 -0.60 -3.87
C GLU A 12 -12.21 -0.96 -2.79
N LEU A 13 -11.94 -0.56 -1.55
CA LEU A 13 -12.88 -0.66 -0.43
C LEU A 13 -13.15 0.74 0.08
N SER A 14 -14.44 1.10 0.18
CA SER A 14 -14.90 2.36 0.75
C SER A 14 -15.26 2.16 2.22
N LEU A 15 -14.70 3.00 3.08
CA LEU A 15 -14.99 3.04 4.51
C LEU A 15 -15.60 4.40 4.86
N CYS A 16 -16.57 4.43 5.75
CA CYS A 16 -17.24 5.64 6.21
C CYS A 16 -17.30 5.66 7.75
N LEU A 17 -17.01 6.82 8.34
CA LEU A 17 -17.19 7.05 9.77
C LEU A 17 -17.54 8.51 10.02
N HIS A 18 -18.73 8.78 10.56
CA HIS A 18 -19.25 10.14 10.74
C HIS A 18 -19.19 10.95 9.43
N ASN A 19 -18.51 12.09 9.43
CA ASN A 19 -18.33 12.98 8.28
C ASN A 19 -17.08 12.63 7.44
N GLN A 20 -16.59 11.39 7.51
CA GLN A 20 -15.36 10.99 6.83
C GLN A 20 -15.61 9.77 5.95
N ARG A 21 -14.99 9.77 4.78
CA ARG A 21 -15.03 8.66 3.83
C ARG A 21 -13.62 8.39 3.30
N VAL A 22 -13.19 7.14 3.33
CA VAL A 22 -11.87 6.72 2.90
C VAL A 22 -12.01 5.68 1.81
N VAL A 23 -11.15 5.75 0.79
CA VAL A 23 -11.01 4.68 -0.21
C VAL A 23 -9.64 4.07 -0.03
N ILE A 24 -9.59 2.77 0.24
CA ILE A 24 -8.36 2.00 0.31
C ILE A 24 -8.31 0.93 -0.77
N SER A 25 -7.12 0.41 -1.03
CA SER A 25 -6.89 -0.70 -1.95
C SER A 25 -6.14 -1.82 -1.23
N PRO A 26 -6.67 -3.05 -1.19
CA PRO A 26 -5.92 -4.19 -0.69
C PRO A 26 -4.75 -4.58 -1.60
N TRP A 27 -4.62 -4.00 -2.80
CA TRP A 27 -3.35 -4.01 -3.52
C TRP A 27 -2.40 -2.96 -2.91
N GLY A 28 -1.33 -3.41 -2.28
CA GLY A 28 -0.36 -2.56 -1.56
C GLY A 28 -0.84 -1.97 -0.23
N ALA A 29 -2.03 -2.38 0.25
CA ALA A 29 -2.72 -1.80 1.40
C ALA A 29 -2.82 -0.27 1.36
N SER A 30 -3.01 0.29 0.16
CA SER A 30 -2.82 1.72 -0.10
C SER A 30 -4.04 2.57 0.27
N LEU A 31 -3.79 3.72 0.91
CA LEU A 31 -4.78 4.80 1.06
C LEU A 31 -4.89 5.58 -0.27
N ARG A 32 -6.03 5.48 -0.96
CA ARG A 32 -6.23 6.15 -2.26
C ARG A 32 -6.91 7.51 -2.16
N ARG A 33 -7.88 7.63 -1.27
CA ARG A 33 -8.68 8.86 -1.07
C ARG A 33 -9.04 9.02 0.38
N TYR A 34 -9.15 10.25 0.83
CA TYR A 34 -9.66 10.57 2.16
C TYR A 34 -10.50 11.83 2.04
N PHE A 35 -11.81 11.68 2.19
CA PHE A 35 -12.75 12.78 2.11
C PHE A 35 -13.23 13.19 3.50
N LEU A 36 -13.29 14.49 3.73
CA LEU A 36 -14.00 15.11 4.85
C LEU A 36 -15.23 15.84 4.34
N MET A 37 -16.39 15.57 4.93
CA MET A 37 -17.63 16.28 4.63
C MET A 37 -17.69 17.52 5.51
N ASP A 38 -17.85 18.69 4.90
CA ASP A 38 -18.18 19.91 5.64
C ASP A 38 -19.68 19.97 5.99
N ASP A 39 -20.05 20.93 6.83
CA ASP A 39 -21.44 21.11 7.31
C ASP A 39 -22.44 21.46 6.20
N HIS A 40 -21.94 21.80 5.00
CA HIS A 40 -22.75 22.08 3.81
C HIS A 40 -22.88 20.85 2.89
N GLY A 41 -22.35 19.70 3.30
CA GLY A 41 -22.42 18.44 2.54
C GLY A 41 -21.44 18.37 1.37
N ARG A 42 -20.45 19.26 1.29
CA ARG A 42 -19.40 19.20 0.28
C ARG A 42 -18.29 18.24 0.73
N GLU A 43 -17.85 17.38 -0.19
CA GLU A 43 -16.69 16.54 0.04
C GLU A 43 -15.39 17.29 -0.25
N ILE A 44 -14.44 17.25 0.69
CA ILE A 44 -13.08 17.76 0.52
C ILE A 44 -12.13 16.56 0.52
N ASP A 45 -11.49 16.24 -0.62
CA ASP A 45 -10.43 15.23 -0.69
C ASP A 45 -9.15 15.81 -0.05
N LEU A 46 -8.73 15.22 1.07
CA LEU A 46 -7.61 15.68 1.89
C LEU A 46 -6.25 15.19 1.39
N VAL A 47 -6.24 14.19 0.50
CA VAL A 47 -5.00 13.61 -0.03
C VAL A 47 -4.90 13.80 -1.53
N TRP A 48 -3.67 13.74 -2.05
CA TRP A 48 -3.47 13.67 -3.49
C TRP A 48 -3.81 12.28 -4.01
N GLY A 49 -5.12 12.03 -4.16
CA GLY A 49 -5.62 10.70 -4.41
C GLY A 49 -5.63 10.27 -5.87
N TYR A 50 -5.92 8.99 -6.06
CA TYR A 50 -6.08 8.34 -7.36
C TYR A 50 -7.23 7.33 -7.32
N SER A 51 -7.59 6.76 -8.47
CA SER A 51 -8.57 5.67 -8.57
C SER A 51 -8.12 4.66 -9.61
N GLY A 52 -8.35 3.38 -9.33
CA GLY A 52 -7.78 2.28 -10.13
C GLY A 52 -6.25 2.18 -10.02
N GLY A 53 -5.71 1.00 -10.32
CA GLY A 53 -4.28 0.72 -10.20
C GLY A 53 -3.44 1.46 -11.24
N SER A 54 -3.98 1.66 -12.44
CA SER A 54 -3.28 2.28 -13.57
C SER A 54 -2.99 3.77 -13.39
N ARG A 55 -3.70 4.47 -12.49
CA ARG A 55 -3.53 5.91 -12.25
C ARG A 55 -2.55 6.24 -11.14
N LYS A 56 -2.07 5.23 -10.41
CA LYS A 56 -1.13 5.40 -9.30
C LYS A 56 0.20 5.97 -9.79
N ARG A 57 0.69 7.02 -9.13
CA ARG A 57 2.02 7.60 -9.38
C ARG A 57 2.94 7.39 -8.19
N GLY A 58 4.17 6.92 -8.43
CA GLY A 58 5.13 6.67 -7.36
C GLY A 58 4.52 5.77 -6.27
N GLY A 59 4.87 6.01 -5.00
CA GLY A 59 4.37 5.31 -3.80
C GLY A 59 3.10 5.89 -3.15
N GLN A 60 2.22 6.55 -3.92
CA GLN A 60 1.04 7.25 -3.38
C GLN A 60 0.21 6.35 -2.44
N GLY A 61 0.20 6.72 -1.16
CA GLY A 61 -0.61 6.08 -0.12
C GLY A 61 -0.20 4.66 0.25
N ASP A 62 0.93 4.16 -0.26
CA ASP A 62 1.38 2.78 -0.05
C ASP A 62 1.91 2.54 1.36
N VAL A 63 1.75 1.30 1.83
CA VAL A 63 2.53 0.79 2.95
C VAL A 63 3.93 0.44 2.46
N LEU A 64 4.96 1.01 3.11
CA LEU A 64 6.36 0.91 2.71
C LEU A 64 7.16 0.11 3.73
N ILE A 65 6.89 -1.20 3.81
CA ILE A 65 7.62 -2.11 4.70
C ILE A 65 8.51 -3.08 3.91
N PRO A 66 9.67 -3.45 4.45
CA PRO A 66 10.16 -3.09 5.79
C PRO A 66 10.86 -1.72 5.88
N PHE A 67 11.08 -1.03 4.76
CA PHE A 67 11.70 0.30 4.77
C PHE A 67 11.02 1.28 3.81
N PRO A 68 10.80 2.54 4.24
CA PRO A 68 10.55 3.64 3.32
C PRO A 68 11.87 4.14 2.72
N GLY A 69 11.78 5.04 1.75
CA GLY A 69 12.97 5.65 1.15
C GLY A 69 13.84 4.64 0.40
N ARG A 70 15.16 4.87 0.38
CA ARG A 70 16.15 4.16 -0.43
C ARG A 70 17.21 3.46 0.41
N VAL A 71 17.66 2.30 -0.05
CA VAL A 71 18.90 1.63 0.38
C VAL A 71 19.94 1.83 -0.71
N ALA A 72 21.03 2.50 -0.36
CA ALA A 72 22.10 2.86 -1.30
C ALA A 72 22.69 1.61 -1.96
N ASN A 73 22.72 1.59 -3.29
CA ASN A 73 23.21 0.44 -4.08
C ASN A 73 22.46 -0.89 -3.80
N GLY A 74 21.31 -0.85 -3.10
CA GLY A 74 20.65 -2.04 -2.55
C GLY A 74 21.48 -2.80 -1.51
N ARG A 75 22.60 -2.25 -1.04
CA ARG A 75 23.55 -2.94 -0.17
C ARG A 75 23.31 -2.54 1.27
N TYR A 76 23.25 -3.55 2.14
CA TYR A 76 23.21 -3.33 3.58
C TYR A 76 23.95 -4.46 4.29
N SER A 77 24.15 -4.30 5.60
CA SER A 77 24.75 -5.33 6.44
C SER A 77 23.86 -5.55 7.65
N PHE A 78 23.65 -6.80 8.02
CA PHE A 78 22.88 -7.19 9.18
C PHE A 78 23.64 -8.29 9.91
N GLU A 79 23.87 -8.11 11.22
CA GLU A 79 24.67 -9.02 12.05
C GLU A 79 26.06 -9.35 11.45
N GLY A 80 26.69 -8.35 10.83
CA GLY A 80 28.00 -8.49 10.20
C GLY A 80 27.99 -9.23 8.85
N GLN A 81 26.83 -9.71 8.38
CA GLN A 81 26.68 -10.33 7.07
C GLN A 81 26.24 -9.31 6.02
N PRO A 82 26.89 -9.26 4.84
CA PRO A 82 26.46 -8.39 3.75
C PRO A 82 25.25 -8.99 3.02
N PHE A 83 24.32 -8.12 2.65
CA PHE A 83 23.13 -8.47 1.87
C PHE A 83 22.96 -7.52 0.69
N GLN A 84 22.33 -8.05 -0.37
CA GLN A 84 22.00 -7.31 -1.59
C GLN A 84 20.48 -7.40 -1.82
N LEU A 85 19.86 -6.25 -1.99
CA LEU A 85 18.47 -6.11 -2.43
C LEU A 85 18.45 -5.84 -3.93
N ASP A 86 17.32 -6.14 -4.56
CA ASP A 86 17.04 -5.72 -5.92
C ASP A 86 17.03 -4.19 -6.04
N CYS A 87 17.80 -3.69 -6.99
CA CYS A 87 17.86 -2.27 -7.30
C CYS A 87 16.68 -1.88 -8.21
N ASN A 88 15.53 -1.67 -7.60
CA ASN A 88 14.26 -1.36 -8.26
C ASN A 88 13.98 0.16 -8.42
N ASP A 89 14.91 1.01 -7.99
CA ASP A 89 14.83 2.46 -8.18
C ASP A 89 15.08 2.83 -9.64
N LYS A 90 14.16 3.56 -10.26
CA LYS A 90 14.30 4.02 -11.66
C LYS A 90 15.29 5.18 -11.79
N GLU A 91 15.65 5.83 -10.68
CA GLU A 91 16.49 7.03 -10.65
C GLU A 91 17.95 6.74 -10.27
N GLY A 92 18.32 5.49 -10.00
CA GLY A 92 19.67 5.14 -9.60
C GLY A 92 19.80 3.69 -9.14
N PRO A 93 20.99 3.26 -8.71
CA PRO A 93 21.25 1.85 -8.39
C PRO A 93 20.68 1.43 -7.02
N ASN A 94 19.60 2.05 -6.52
CA ASN A 94 19.11 1.83 -5.18
C ASN A 94 17.99 0.79 -5.14
N ALA A 95 17.82 0.16 -3.98
CA ALA A 95 16.52 -0.43 -3.63
C ALA A 95 15.64 0.67 -3.03
N ILE A 96 14.34 0.68 -3.33
CA ILE A 96 13.40 1.71 -2.90
C ILE A 96 12.08 1.10 -2.43
N HIS A 97 11.58 1.61 -1.30
CA HIS A 97 10.19 1.44 -0.85
C HIS A 97 9.74 0.01 -0.49
N GLY A 98 10.65 -0.78 0.08
CA GLY A 98 10.32 -2.10 0.61
C GLY A 98 9.76 -3.04 -0.47
N PHE A 99 8.88 -3.96 -0.07
CA PHE A 99 8.51 -5.11 -0.93
C PHE A 99 7.02 -5.23 -1.20
N VAL A 100 6.18 -4.68 -0.32
CA VAL A 100 4.75 -5.05 -0.28
C VAL A 100 3.83 -4.17 -1.12
N ARG A 101 4.35 -3.06 -1.64
CA ARG A 101 3.55 -2.00 -2.27
C ARG A 101 2.86 -2.38 -3.58
N ASN A 102 3.29 -3.49 -4.19
CA ASN A 102 2.74 -4.05 -5.42
C ASN A 102 2.23 -5.48 -5.24
N LEU A 103 2.02 -5.92 -3.99
CA LEU A 103 1.47 -7.23 -3.69
C LEU A 103 -0.03 -7.13 -3.39
N PRO A 104 -0.83 -8.17 -3.71
CA PRO A 104 -2.18 -8.30 -3.18
C PRO A 104 -2.10 -8.66 -1.69
N TRP A 105 -2.83 -7.93 -0.85
CA TRP A 105 -3.00 -8.23 0.57
C TRP A 105 -4.31 -8.97 0.79
N GLN A 106 -4.32 -9.90 1.74
CA GLN A 106 -5.52 -10.59 2.15
C GLN A 106 -6.36 -9.69 3.06
N VAL A 107 -7.61 -9.44 2.69
CA VAL A 107 -8.57 -8.77 3.57
C VAL A 107 -9.06 -9.76 4.61
N ARG A 108 -8.72 -9.55 5.88
CA ARG A 108 -9.06 -10.44 7.01
C ARG A 108 -10.36 -10.04 7.70
N ASP A 109 -10.61 -8.74 7.80
CA ASP A 109 -11.84 -8.17 8.31
C ASP A 109 -12.19 -6.90 7.52
N ALA A 110 -13.47 -6.69 7.28
CA ALA A 110 -13.98 -5.52 6.58
C ALA A 110 -15.34 -5.13 7.15
N GLN A 111 -15.40 -3.91 7.68
CA GLN A 111 -16.57 -3.29 8.27
C GLN A 111 -16.83 -1.95 7.58
N ALA A 112 -17.97 -1.33 7.87
CA ALA A 112 -18.32 -0.04 7.25
C ALA A 112 -17.27 1.05 7.53
N ASN A 113 -16.58 1.00 8.68
CA ASN A 113 -15.67 2.04 9.16
C ASN A 113 -14.22 1.55 9.38
N GLY A 114 -13.90 0.31 8.99
CA GLY A 114 -12.60 -0.29 9.28
C GLY A 114 -12.31 -1.49 8.41
N VAL A 115 -11.03 -1.75 8.17
CA VAL A 115 -10.55 -2.90 7.40
C VAL A 115 -9.20 -3.35 7.94
N THR A 116 -8.99 -4.66 8.00
CA THR A 116 -7.70 -5.28 8.33
C THR A 116 -7.18 -6.03 7.11
N CYS A 117 -6.01 -5.62 6.62
CA CYS A 117 -5.30 -6.28 5.54
C CYS A 117 -4.05 -6.97 6.08
N GLU A 118 -3.77 -8.18 5.61
CA GLU A 118 -2.63 -8.99 6.00
C GLU A 118 -1.81 -9.37 4.76
N VAL A 119 -0.49 -9.33 4.87
CA VAL A 119 0.43 -9.87 3.87
C VAL A 119 1.45 -10.75 4.58
N ARG A 120 1.70 -11.92 4.00
CA ARG A 120 2.75 -12.82 4.44
C ARG A 120 3.93 -12.70 3.49
N LEU A 121 5.12 -12.54 4.05
CA LEU A 121 6.38 -12.56 3.33
C LEU A 121 7.16 -13.78 3.80
N ASP A 122 7.42 -14.72 2.89
CA ASP A 122 8.28 -15.86 3.16
C ASP A 122 9.72 -15.51 2.74
N ALA A 123 10.67 -15.77 3.63
CA ALA A 123 12.07 -15.38 3.45
C ALA A 123 12.82 -16.25 2.42
N GLU A 124 12.23 -17.34 1.92
CA GLU A 124 12.87 -18.27 0.96
C GLU A 124 12.48 -18.00 -0.49
N THR A 125 11.28 -17.46 -0.75
CA THR A 125 10.89 -16.90 -2.07
C THR A 125 11.51 -15.52 -2.30
N TYR A 126 12.60 -15.26 -1.58
CA TYR A 126 13.29 -14.00 -1.45
C TYR A 126 14.71 -14.18 -2.01
N ALA A 127 14.82 -14.14 -3.34
CA ALA A 127 16.08 -14.13 -4.08
C ALA A 127 15.94 -13.26 -5.31
#